data_AF-A0A0G1WGG1-F1
#
_entry.id   AF-A0A0G1WGG1-F1
#
_cell.length_a   1.000
_cell.length_b   1.000
_cell.length_c   1.000
_cell.angle_alpha   90.00
_cell.angle_beta   90.00
_cell.angle_gamma   90.00
#
_symmetry.space_group_name_H-M   'P 1'
#
loop_
_entity.id
_entity.type
_entity.pdbx_description
1 polymer ?
#
loop_
_entity_poly.entity_id
_entity_poly.type
_entity_poly.pdbx_seq_one_letter_code
_entity_poly.pdbx_strand_id
1 'polypeptide(L)'
;MDELSIFLAQLLGLYFLIAGAIIMVRRRSLIPAVAEFGHSRALVLVLALVELVAGLAIAIAHPVFSFDWRGLITLVGWWMMVESVIYLILPFASVRRLIRKFNTPRWYLAGGLISVVLGTYMAAAGFGFF
;
A
#
# COMPACT_ATOMS: atom_id res chain seq x y z
N MET A 1 -24.64 3.90 4.25
CA MET A 1 -23.17 3.80 4.09
C MET A 1 -22.77 4.93 3.15
N ASP A 2 -21.66 5.61 3.41
CA ASP A 2 -21.18 6.67 2.51
C ASP A 2 -20.72 6.03 1.18
N GLU A 3 -21.15 6.60 0.05
CA GLU A 3 -20.81 6.11 -1.30
C GLU A 3 -19.31 6.08 -1.52
N LEU A 4 -18.59 7.07 -0.97
CA LEU A 4 -17.13 7.13 -1.03
C LEU A 4 -16.48 5.96 -0.29
N SER A 5 -16.95 5.62 0.92
CA SER A 5 -16.43 4.49 1.68
C SER A 5 -16.58 3.18 0.89
N ILE A 6 -17.76 2.95 0.28
CA ILE A 6 -18.01 1.76 -0.53
C ILE A 6 -17.07 1.71 -1.74
N PHE A 7 -16.96 2.81 -2.47
CA PHE A 7 -16.06 2.91 -3.61
C PHE A 7 -14.60 2.61 -3.23
N LEU A 8 -14.11 3.22 -2.15
CA LEU A 8 -12.75 2.99 -1.65
C LEU A 8 -12.54 1.55 -1.17
N ALA A 9 -13.54 0.93 -0.53
CA ALA A 9 -13.49 -0.47 -0.13
C ALA A 9 -13.36 -1.41 -1.33
N GLN A 10 -14.14 -1.18 -2.39
CA GLN A 10 -14.06 -1.94 -3.64
C GLN A 10 -12.71 -1.73 -4.32
N LEU A 11 -12.27 -0.49 -4.48
CA LEU A 11 -11.03 -0.13 -5.17
C LEU A 11 -9.80 -0.69 -4.45
N LEU A 12 -9.63 -0.35 -3.17
CA LEU A 12 -8.47 -0.78 -2.39
C LEU A 12 -8.53 -2.26 -2.06
N GLY A 13 -9.73 -2.80 -1.83
CA GLY A 13 -9.95 -4.22 -1.59
C GLY A 13 -9.49 -5.08 -2.76
N LEU A 14 -9.96 -4.75 -3.97
CA LEU A 14 -9.52 -5.43 -5.20
C LEU A 14 -8.03 -5.22 -5.47
N TYR A 15 -7.52 -3.99 -5.27
CA TYR A 15 -6.10 -3.70 -5.45
C TYR A 15 -5.22 -4.58 -4.55
N PHE A 16 -5.49 -4.62 -3.24
CA PHE A 16 -4.71 -5.43 -2.30
C PHE A 16 -4.84 -6.92 -2.56
N LEU A 17 -6.03 -7.39 -2.96
CA LEU A 17 -6.25 -8.79 -3.32
C LEU A 17 -5.39 -9.18 -4.53
N ILE A 18 -5.49 -8.42 -5.62
CA ILE A 18 -4.79 -8.69 -6.88
C ILE A 18 -3.28 -8.52 -6.70
N ALA A 19 -2.84 -7.39 -6.15
CA ALA A 19 -1.43 -7.10 -5.94
C ALA A 19 -0.78 -8.09 -4.96
N GLY A 20 -1.45 -8.42 -3.85
CA GLY A 20 -0.97 -9.40 -2.88
C GLY A 20 -0.77 -10.78 -3.50
N ALA A 21 -1.74 -11.25 -4.29
CA ALA A 21 -1.62 -12.52 -5.02
C ALA A 21 -0.45 -12.50 -6.02
N ILE A 22 -0.31 -11.42 -6.80
CA ILE A 22 0.81 -11.26 -7.74
C ILE A 22 2.15 -11.28 -7.01
N ILE A 23 2.26 -10.57 -5.88
CA ILE A 23 3.49 -10.51 -5.06
C ILE A 23 3.89 -11.91 -4.60
N MET A 24 2.94 -12.71 -4.13
CA MET A 24 3.21 -14.08 -3.68
C MET A 24 3.67 -14.99 -4.82
N VAL A 25 2.99 -14.94 -5.98
CA VAL A 25 3.28 -15.78 -7.14
C VAL A 25 4.59 -15.36 -7.81
N ARG A 26 4.80 -14.06 -8.01
CA ARG A 26 5.91 -13.48 -8.78
C ARG A 26 7.07 -12.95 -7.93
N ARG A 27 7.15 -13.32 -6.63
CA ARG A 27 8.22 -12.87 -5.72
C ARG A 27 9.63 -12.98 -6.29
N ARG A 28 9.94 -14.05 -7.02
CA ARG A 28 11.27 -14.27 -7.63
C ARG A 28 11.64 -13.20 -8.66
N SER A 29 10.66 -12.67 -9.40
CA SER A 29 10.89 -11.58 -10.36
C SER A 29 10.74 -10.20 -9.74
N LEU A 30 9.94 -10.05 -8.68
CA LEU A 30 9.70 -8.74 -8.05
C LEU A 30 10.83 -8.30 -7.10
N ILE A 31 11.46 -9.25 -6.40
CA ILE A 31 12.61 -8.95 -5.53
C ILE A 31 13.75 -8.21 -6.28
N PRO A 32 14.23 -8.70 -7.44
CA PRO A 32 15.26 -7.97 -8.19
C PRO A 32 14.75 -6.63 -8.75
N ALA A 33 13.49 -6.55 -9.20
CA ALA A 33 12.91 -5.30 -9.68
C ALA A 33 12.83 -4.21 -8.57
N VAL A 34 12.45 -4.58 -7.35
CA VAL A 34 12.44 -3.65 -6.21
C VAL A 34 13.87 -3.28 -5.78
N ALA A 35 14.84 -4.18 -5.95
CA ALA A 35 16.24 -3.85 -5.74
C ALA A 35 16.71 -2.79 -6.74
N GLU A 36 16.38 -2.93 -8.03
CA GLU A 36 16.71 -1.96 -9.08
C GLU A 36 16.03 -0.61 -8.84
N PHE A 37 14.75 -0.62 -8.46
CA PHE A 37 14.02 0.58 -8.02
C PHE A 37 14.78 1.34 -6.93
N GLY A 38 15.28 0.64 -5.90
CA GLY A 38 16.05 1.26 -4.80
C GLY A 38 17.39 1.89 -5.21
N HIS A 39 17.87 1.63 -6.43
CA HIS A 39 19.07 2.28 -7.00
C HIS A 39 18.75 3.53 -7.83
N SER A 40 17.49 3.73 -8.23
CA SER A 40 17.08 4.89 -9.01
C SER A 40 16.48 5.99 -8.13
N ARG A 41 17.27 7.02 -7.87
CA ARG A 41 16.82 8.20 -7.09
C ARG A 41 15.61 8.88 -7.74
N ALA A 42 15.59 8.98 -9.07
CA ALA A 42 14.48 9.60 -9.79
C ALA A 42 13.18 8.79 -9.62
N LEU A 43 13.24 7.47 -9.74
CA LEU A 43 12.05 6.63 -9.55
C LEU A 43 11.52 6.68 -8.12
N VAL A 44 12.41 6.63 -7.12
CA VAL A 44 12.01 6.76 -5.71
C VAL A 44 11.30 8.10 -5.46
N LEU A 45 11.84 9.20 -6.00
CA LEU A 45 11.25 10.52 -5.85
C LEU A 45 9.86 10.61 -6.51
N VAL A 46 9.73 10.15 -7.75
CA VAL A 46 8.46 10.21 -8.49
C VAL A 46 7.40 9.33 -7.81
N LEU A 47 7.75 8.11 -7.40
CA LEU A 47 6.81 7.24 -6.71
C LEU A 47 6.38 7.80 -5.35
N ALA A 48 7.30 8.36 -4.57
CA ALA A 48 6.95 9.00 -3.30
C ALA A 48 6.02 10.22 -3.50
N LEU A 49 6.21 11.03 -4.54
CA LEU A 49 5.30 12.15 -4.84
C LEU A 49 3.89 11.68 -5.24
N VAL A 50 3.80 10.64 -6.07
CA VAL A 50 2.50 10.06 -6.48
C VAL A 50 1.79 9.43 -5.27
N GLU A 51 2.53 8.67 -4.46
CA GLU A 51 2.04 8.05 -3.24
C GLU A 51 1.55 9.09 -2.23
N LEU A 52 2.27 10.22 -2.09
CA LEU A 52 1.85 11.32 -1.22
C LEU A 52 0.51 11.91 -1.66
N VAL A 53 0.33 12.18 -2.95
CA VAL A 53 -0.93 12.71 -3.49
C VAL A 53 -2.07 11.73 -3.25
N ALA A 54 -1.86 10.44 -3.51
CA ALA A 54 -2.86 9.40 -3.27
C ALA A 54 -3.20 9.26 -1.77
N GLY A 55 -2.20 9.25 -0.90
CA GLY A 55 -2.37 9.17 0.55
C GLY A 55 -3.13 10.38 1.11
N LEU A 56 -2.77 11.60 0.68
CA LEU A 56 -3.50 12.83 1.03
C LEU A 56 -4.95 12.79 0.56
N ALA A 57 -5.20 12.36 -0.68
CA ALA A 57 -6.55 12.26 -1.22
C ALA A 57 -7.44 11.37 -0.34
N ILE A 58 -6.93 10.21 0.09
CA ILE A 58 -7.67 9.30 0.97
C ILE A 58 -7.80 9.89 2.39
N ALA A 59 -6.71 10.38 2.97
CA ALA A 59 -6.70 10.86 4.36
C ALA A 59 -7.61 12.07 4.58
N ILE A 60 -7.73 12.96 3.59
CA ILE A 60 -8.60 14.14 3.64
C ILE A 60 -10.05 13.78 3.31
N ALA A 61 -10.28 12.95 2.28
CA ALA A 61 -11.64 12.64 1.83
C ALA A 61 -12.34 11.60 2.73
N HIS A 62 -11.58 10.74 3.42
CA HIS A 62 -12.13 9.66 4.24
C HIS A 62 -11.48 9.60 5.65
N PRO A 63 -11.69 10.61 6.52
CA PRO A 63 -11.15 10.66 7.88
C PRO A 63 -12.01 9.87 8.88
N VAL A 64 -12.36 8.62 8.55
CA VAL A 64 -13.27 7.80 9.37
C VAL A 64 -12.46 6.90 10.31
N PHE A 65 -12.45 7.23 11.60
CA PHE A 65 -11.81 6.42 12.64
C PHE A 65 -12.83 5.49 13.30
N SER A 66 -12.83 4.25 12.87
CA SER A 66 -13.74 3.21 13.35
C SER A 66 -13.01 1.87 13.43
N PHE A 67 -13.53 0.93 14.21
CA PHE A 67 -12.95 -0.42 14.36
C PHE A 67 -13.47 -1.42 13.31
N ASP A 68 -14.01 -0.93 12.19
CA ASP A 68 -14.48 -1.74 11.07
C ASP A 68 -13.61 -1.52 9.81
N TRP A 69 -14.04 -2.08 8.67
CA TRP A 69 -13.34 -1.95 7.39
C TRP A 69 -13.13 -0.50 6.92
N ARG A 70 -13.93 0.46 7.38
CA ARG A 70 -13.77 1.89 7.04
C ARG A 70 -12.54 2.47 7.72
N GLY A 71 -12.29 2.05 8.96
CA GLY A 71 -11.07 2.40 9.67
C GLY A 71 -9.80 1.91 8.97
N LEU A 72 -9.86 0.73 8.33
CA LEU A 72 -8.73 0.22 7.54
C LEU A 72 -8.43 1.09 6.33
N ILE A 73 -9.44 1.59 5.62
CA ILE A 73 -9.27 2.52 4.49
C ILE A 73 -8.53 3.78 4.96
N THR A 74 -9.01 4.36 6.06
CA THR A 74 -8.39 5.54 6.67
C THR A 74 -6.93 5.27 7.04
N LEU A 75 -6.65 4.12 7.66
CA LEU A 75 -5.29 3.71 8.03
C LEU A 75 -4.37 3.57 6.81
N VAL A 76 -4.87 3.02 5.70
CA VAL A 76 -4.11 2.92 4.43
C VAL A 76 -3.74 4.30 3.90
N GLY A 77 -4.69 5.25 3.87
CA GLY A 77 -4.42 6.61 3.42
C GLY A 77 -3.34 7.31 4.25
N TRP A 78 -3.45 7.20 5.59
CA TRP A 78 -2.43 7.74 6.50
C TRP A 78 -1.08 7.04 6.38
N TRP A 79 -1.07 5.72 6.19
CA TRP A 79 0.15 4.95 5.98
C TRP A 79 0.90 5.43 4.74
N MET A 80 0.22 5.53 3.59
CA MET A 80 0.79 6.03 2.33
C MET A 80 1.35 7.45 2.49
N MET A 81 0.61 8.32 3.18
CA MET A 81 1.06 9.68 3.45
C MET A 81 2.34 9.72 4.29
N VAL A 82 2.41 8.92 5.36
CA VAL A 82 3.59 8.89 6.24
C VAL A 82 4.80 8.25 5.53
N GLU A 83 4.61 7.14 4.83
CA GLU A 83 5.67 6.43 4.10
C GLU A 83 6.31 7.33 3.02
N SER A 84 5.47 7.97 2.20
CA SER A 84 5.94 8.88 1.15
C SER A 84 6.69 10.09 1.71
N VAL A 85 6.22 10.71 2.80
CA VAL A 85 6.93 11.80 3.48
C VAL A 85 8.30 11.34 3.99
N ILE A 86 8.39 10.13 4.57
CA ILE A 86 9.66 9.54 5.00
C ILE A 86 10.62 9.39 3.81
N TYR A 87 10.15 8.92 2.66
CA TYR A 87 10.99 8.77 1.45
C TYR A 87 11.45 10.12 0.87
N LEU A 88 10.64 11.17 0.99
CA LEU A 88 10.98 12.51 0.50
C LEU A 88 11.97 13.25 1.41
N ILE A 89 11.88 13.07 2.73
CA ILE A 89 12.72 13.78 3.70
C ILE A 89 14.05 13.08 3.92
N LEU A 90 14.07 11.73 3.95
CA LEU A 90 15.29 11.01 4.29
C LEU A 90 16.35 11.09 3.18
N PRO A 91 17.65 11.09 3.54
CA PRO A 91 18.72 10.96 2.56
C PRO A 91 18.53 9.69 1.72
N PHE A 92 18.81 9.78 0.42
CA PHE A 92 18.64 8.65 -0.51
C PHE A 92 19.37 7.36 -0.06
N ALA A 93 20.54 7.50 0.57
CA ALA A 93 21.27 6.37 1.13
C ALA A 93 20.53 5.66 2.29
N SER A 94 19.74 6.39 3.07
CA SER A 94 18.90 5.85 4.14
C SER A 94 17.67 5.15 3.56
N VAL A 95 17.00 5.76 2.56
CA VAL A 95 15.88 5.13 1.85
C VAL A 95 16.31 3.83 1.17
N ARG A 96 17.45 3.84 0.46
CA ARG A 96 18.01 2.63 -0.17
C ARG A 96 18.29 1.52 0.85
N ARG A 97 18.81 1.86 2.04
CA ARG A 97 19.02 0.89 3.12
C ARG A 97 17.71 0.32 3.64
N LEU A 98 16.67 1.15 3.77
CA LEU A 98 15.35 0.75 4.21
C LEU A 98 14.70 -0.24 3.23
N ILE A 99 14.67 0.11 1.94
CA ILE A 99 14.16 -0.76 0.87
C ILE A 99 14.89 -2.11 0.90
N ARG A 100 16.23 -2.10 0.96
CA ARG A 100 17.03 -3.33 1.01
C ARG A 100 16.72 -4.19 2.24
N LYS A 101 16.46 -3.59 3.40
CA LYS A 101 16.13 -4.30 4.64
C LYS A 101 14.82 -5.09 4.49
N PHE A 102 13.83 -4.52 3.80
CA PHE A 102 12.53 -5.15 3.58
C PHE A 102 12.46 -6.01 2.31
N ASN A 103 13.44 -5.90 1.41
CA ASN A 103 13.45 -6.67 0.16
C ASN A 103 13.89 -8.14 0.36
N THR A 104 13.11 -8.92 1.12
CA THR A 104 13.41 -10.33 1.44
C THR A 104 12.25 -11.25 1.09
N PRO A 105 12.49 -12.53 0.71
CA PRO A 105 11.41 -13.45 0.32
C PRO A 105 10.31 -13.62 1.38
N ARG A 106 10.69 -13.60 2.67
CA ARG A 106 9.74 -13.69 3.79
C ARG A 106 8.82 -12.47 3.85
N TRP A 107 9.36 -11.27 3.61
CA TRP A 107 8.57 -10.04 3.59
C TRP A 107 7.53 -10.05 2.47
N TYR A 108 7.88 -10.55 1.29
CA TYR A 108 6.95 -10.66 0.16
C TYR A 108 5.83 -11.66 0.45
N LEU A 109 6.15 -12.79 1.10
CA LEU A 109 5.14 -13.78 1.46
C LEU A 109 4.20 -13.26 2.56
N ALA A 110 4.76 -12.65 3.62
CA ALA A 110 3.98 -12.09 4.72
C ALA A 110 3.13 -10.90 4.25
N GLY A 111 3.75 -9.95 3.56
CA GLY A 111 3.06 -8.77 3.00
C GLY A 111 1.98 -9.18 2.00
N GLY A 112 2.29 -10.09 1.08
CA GLY A 112 1.30 -10.60 0.12
C GLY A 112 0.12 -11.29 0.79
N LEU A 113 0.36 -12.11 1.82
CA LEU A 113 -0.72 -12.76 2.59
C LEU A 113 -1.58 -11.72 3.34
N ILE A 114 -0.95 -10.76 4.00
CA ILE A 114 -1.65 -9.67 4.70
C ILE A 114 -2.49 -8.87 3.70
N SER A 115 -1.94 -8.49 2.55
CA SER A 115 -2.67 -7.79 1.49
C SER A 115 -3.86 -8.61 0.98
N VAL A 116 -3.70 -9.92 0.75
CA VAL A 116 -4.82 -10.77 0.31
C VAL A 116 -5.93 -10.82 1.37
N VAL A 117 -5.59 -10.98 2.65
CA VAL A 117 -6.58 -11.03 3.74
C VAL A 117 -7.31 -9.70 3.89
N LEU A 118 -6.57 -8.58 3.99
CA LEU A 118 -7.17 -7.25 4.10
C LEU A 118 -7.98 -6.89 2.85
N GLY A 119 -7.45 -7.20 1.67
CA GLY A 119 -8.10 -6.97 0.39
C GLY A 119 -9.42 -7.73 0.27
N THR A 120 -9.43 -9.02 0.66
CA THR A 120 -10.64 -9.83 0.68
C THR A 120 -11.68 -9.25 1.65
N TYR A 121 -11.26 -8.87 2.85
CA TYR A 121 -12.17 -8.29 3.85
C TYR A 121 -12.79 -6.97 3.38
N MET A 122 -11.99 -6.06 2.83
CA MET A 122 -12.45 -4.77 2.31
C MET A 122 -13.33 -4.93 1.07
N ALA A 123 -12.94 -5.78 0.12
CA ALA A 123 -13.74 -6.06 -1.08
C ALA A 123 -15.08 -6.69 -0.69
N ALA A 124 -15.08 -7.65 0.24
CA ALA A 124 -16.30 -8.29 0.70
C ALA A 124 -17.29 -7.28 1.33
N ALA A 125 -16.80 -6.37 2.15
CA ALA A 125 -17.59 -5.26 2.67
C ALA A 125 -18.08 -4.31 1.57
N GLY A 126 -17.21 -3.94 0.62
CA GLY A 126 -17.53 -3.04 -0.49
C GLY A 126 -18.56 -3.61 -1.48
N PHE A 127 -18.63 -4.93 -1.64
CA PHE A 127 -19.62 -5.61 -2.49
C PHE A 127 -20.87 -6.08 -1.72
N GLY A 128 -20.96 -5.81 -0.40
CA GLY A 128 -22.13 -6.13 0.40
C GLY A 128 -22.31 -7.62 0.72
N PHE A 129 -21.21 -8.37 0.82
CA PHE A 129 -21.26 -9.77 1.24
C PHE A 129 -21.59 -9.96 2.74
N PHE A 130 -21.48 -8.90 3.54
CA PHE A 130 -21.89 -8.84 4.94
C PHE A 130 -22.22 -7.40 5.37
#